data_AF-A0A1M5LK89-F1
#
_entry.id   AF-A0A1M5LK89-F1
#
_cell.length_a   1.000
_cell.length_b   1.000
_cell.length_c   1.000
_cell.angle_alpha   90.00
_cell.angle_beta   90.00
_cell.angle_gamma   90.00
#
_symmetry.space_group_name_H-M   'P 1'
#
loop_
_entity.id
_entity.type
_entity.pdbx_description
1 polymer ?
#
loop_
_entity_poly.entity_id
_entity_poly.type
_entity_poly.pdbx_seq_one_letter_code
_entity_poly.pdbx_strand_id
1 'polypeptide(L)'
;MSKYKWTINLSITTPMILIASIIISGGGHGFGDQLIVLFPWASVFLQFEIEFLFYFFALIQFPIYGLLYDKAFNKTKTLLMISIIHLLIAGLILFLKH
;
A
#
# COMPACT_ATOMS: atom_id res chain seq x y z
N MET A 1 23.96 1.83 -10.38
CA MET A 1 22.56 1.57 -10.00
C MET A 1 21.83 2.91 -9.93
N SER A 2 20.60 3.01 -10.44
CA SER A 2 19.81 4.25 -10.32
C SER A 2 19.64 4.63 -8.85
N LYS A 3 19.73 5.94 -8.53
CA LYS A 3 19.50 6.50 -7.19
C LYS A 3 18.10 6.19 -6.64
N TYR A 4 17.15 5.88 -7.53
CA TYR A 4 15.75 5.64 -7.21
C TYR A 4 15.27 4.26 -7.68
N LYS A 5 16.14 3.25 -7.59
CA LYS A 5 15.85 1.90 -8.11
C LYS A 5 14.55 1.33 -7.52
N TRP A 6 14.36 1.39 -6.21
CA TRP A 6 13.16 0.80 -5.58
C TRP A 6 11.92 1.65 -5.77
N THR A 7 12.07 2.98 -5.79
CA THR A 7 10.99 3.90 -6.15
C THR A 7 10.45 3.57 -7.53
N ILE A 8 11.32 3.43 -8.53
CA ILE A 8 10.93 3.10 -9.92
C ILE A 8 10.29 1.71 -9.98
N ASN A 9 10.94 0.70 -9.38
CA ASN A 9 10.40 -0.66 -9.39
C ASN A 9 9.01 -0.70 -8.76
N LEU A 10 8.83 -0.07 -7.60
CA LEU A 10 7.54 -0.04 -6.92
C LEU A 10 6.51 0.79 -7.68
N SER A 11 6.87 1.89 -8.33
CA SER A 11 5.96 2.62 -9.22
C SER A 11 5.44 1.78 -10.38
N ILE A 12 6.27 0.88 -10.93
CA ILE A 12 5.86 -0.02 -12.02
C ILE A 12 5.03 -1.19 -11.50
N THR A 13 5.43 -1.79 -10.37
CA THR A 13 4.72 -2.97 -9.83
C THR A 13 3.40 -2.61 -9.14
N THR A 14 3.24 -1.41 -8.61
CA THR A 14 2.04 -1.02 -7.85
C THR A 14 0.76 -1.10 -8.67
N PRO A 15 0.67 -0.54 -9.89
CA PRO A 15 -0.49 -0.73 -10.74
C PRO A 15 -0.82 -2.21 -10.98
N MET A 16 0.20 -3.06 -11.19
CA MET A 16 0.01 -4.49 -11.40
C MET A 16 -0.56 -5.18 -10.15
N ILE A 17 -0.01 -4.87 -8.97
CA ILE A 17 -0.50 -5.40 -7.69
C ILE A 17 -1.93 -4.93 -7.42
N LEU A 18 -2.22 -3.65 -7.68
CA LEU A 18 -3.55 -3.08 -7.48
C LEU A 18 -4.58 -3.77 -8.39
N ILE A 19 -4.31 -3.89 -9.69
CA ILE A 19 -5.19 -4.59 -10.62
C ILE A 19 -5.39 -6.06 -10.20
N ALA A 20 -4.31 -6.77 -9.86
CA ALA A 20 -4.38 -8.14 -9.40
C ALA A 20 -5.24 -8.28 -8.12
N SER A 21 -5.07 -7.36 -7.17
CA SER A 21 -5.85 -7.34 -5.93
C SER A 21 -7.34 -7.09 -6.17
N ILE A 22 -7.70 -6.22 -7.11
CA ILE A 22 -9.09 -5.95 -7.48
C ILE A 22 -9.73 -7.20 -8.09
N ILE A 23 -9.02 -7.87 -9.01
CA ILE A 23 -9.49 -9.13 -9.62
C ILE A 23 -9.70 -10.21 -8.55
N ILE A 24 -8.75 -10.36 -7.62
CA ILE A 24 -8.84 -11.35 -6.53
C ILE A 24 -9.98 -11.00 -5.56
N SER A 25 -10.25 -9.71 -5.34
CA SER A 25 -11.39 -9.22 -4.55
C SER A 25 -12.74 -9.34 -5.28
N GLY A 26 -12.84 -10.13 -6.35
CA GLY A 26 -14.09 -10.34 -7.08
C GLY A 26 -14.60 -9.09 -7.78
N GLY A 27 -13.70 -8.20 -8.23
CA GLY A 27 -14.07 -6.98 -8.95
C GLY A 27 -14.77 -5.93 -8.09
N GLY A 28 -14.54 -5.94 -6.77
CA GLY A 28 -15.17 -5.02 -5.81
C GLY A 28 -16.33 -5.61 -5.00
N HIS A 29 -16.72 -6.87 -5.27
CA HIS A 29 -17.83 -7.55 -4.58
C HIS A 29 -17.39 -8.64 -3.59
N GLY A 30 -16.09 -8.89 -3.43
CA GLY A 30 -15.53 -9.90 -2.52
C GLY A 30 -14.38 -9.35 -1.67
N PHE A 31 -14.27 -9.86 -0.44
CA PHE A 31 -13.21 -9.64 0.55
C PHE A 31 -12.38 -8.34 0.41
N GLY A 32 -12.83 -7.26 1.07
CA GLY A 32 -12.05 -6.01 1.17
C GLY A 32 -10.81 -6.12 2.06
N ASP A 33 -10.65 -7.21 2.81
CA ASP A 33 -9.58 -7.38 3.80
C ASP A 33 -8.21 -7.49 3.14
N GLN A 34 -8.12 -8.12 1.96
CA GLN A 34 -6.87 -8.20 1.18
C GLN A 34 -6.44 -6.81 0.72
N LEU A 35 -7.38 -5.94 0.33
CA LEU A 35 -7.08 -4.55 -0.03
C LEU A 35 -6.58 -3.77 1.18
N ILE A 36 -7.15 -3.99 2.36
CA ILE A 36 -6.68 -3.39 3.62
C ILE A 36 -5.26 -3.86 3.96
N VAL A 37 -4.97 -5.15 3.80
CA VAL A 37 -3.64 -5.70 4.07
C VAL A 37 -2.60 -5.18 3.08
N LEU A 38 -2.92 -5.08 1.79
CA LEU A 38 -1.98 -4.62 0.76
C LEU A 38 -1.84 -3.09 0.72
N PHE A 39 -2.94 -2.38 0.92
CA PHE A 39 -3.03 -0.93 0.79
C PHE A 39 -3.65 -0.28 2.03
N PRO A 40 -3.07 -0.47 3.22
CA PRO A 40 -3.68 0.01 4.46
C PRO A 40 -3.86 1.52 4.47
N TRP A 41 -2.93 2.29 3.90
CA TRP A 41 -3.00 3.75 3.95
C TRP A 41 -4.12 4.27 3.06
N ALA A 42 -4.27 3.64 1.89
CA ALA A 42 -5.33 3.96 0.95
C ALA A 42 -6.70 3.48 1.45
N SER A 43 -6.74 2.33 2.14
CA SER A 43 -7.98 1.68 2.56
C SER A 43 -8.77 2.48 3.60
N VAL A 44 -8.15 3.47 4.25
CA VAL A 44 -8.86 4.47 5.06
C VAL A 44 -9.98 5.14 4.24
N PHE A 45 -9.74 5.45 2.96
CA PHE A 45 -10.72 6.12 2.10
C PHE A 45 -11.91 5.23 1.72
N LEU A 46 -11.76 3.91 1.80
CA LEU A 46 -12.89 2.98 1.59
C LEU A 46 -13.91 3.07 2.73
N GLN A 47 -13.48 3.39 3.95
CA GLN A 47 -14.39 3.60 5.10
C GLN A 47 -15.26 4.85 4.95
N PHE A 48 -14.81 5.81 4.12
CA PHE A 48 -15.55 7.03 3.83
C PHE A 48 -16.30 6.98 2.49
N GLU A 49 -16.35 5.81 1.84
CA GLU A 49 -16.96 5.61 0.52
C GLU A 49 -16.34 6.51 -0.58
N ILE A 50 -15.06 6.92 -0.42
CA ILE A 50 -14.34 7.76 -1.39
C ILE A 50 -13.38 6.92 -2.23
N GLU A 51 -13.94 6.08 -3.11
CA GLU A 51 -13.18 5.09 -3.89
C GLU A 51 -12.07 5.71 -4.74
N PHE A 52 -12.31 6.85 -5.37
CA PHE A 52 -11.29 7.52 -6.19
C PHE A 52 -10.03 7.85 -5.36
N LEU A 53 -10.20 8.29 -4.11
CA LEU A 53 -9.06 8.56 -3.22
C LEU A 53 -8.36 7.25 -2.82
N PHE A 54 -9.09 6.16 -2.62
CA PHE A 54 -8.46 4.85 -2.42
C PHE A 54 -7.52 4.52 -3.59
N TYR A 55 -8.00 4.56 -4.84
CA TYR A 55 -7.15 4.21 -5.99
C TYR A 55 -5.95 5.16 -6.14
N PHE A 56 -6.16 6.46 -5.94
CA PHE A 56 -5.09 7.44 -5.99
C PHE A 56 -3.99 7.17 -4.95
N PHE A 57 -4.38 6.98 -3.69
CA PHE A 57 -3.43 6.72 -2.61
C PHE A 57 -2.82 5.32 -2.68
N ALA A 58 -3.54 4.32 -3.19
CA ALA A 58 -3.02 2.97 -3.41
C ALA A 58 -1.87 2.97 -4.42
N LEU A 59 -2.01 3.74 -5.51
CA LEU A 59 -0.96 3.93 -6.52
C LEU A 59 0.29 4.61 -5.97
N ILE A 60 0.15 5.45 -4.95
CA ILE A 60 1.24 6.26 -4.37
C ILE A 60 1.92 5.56 -3.19
N GLN A 61 1.21 4.67 -2.48
CA GLN A 61 1.68 4.05 -1.24
C GLN A 61 3.05 3.37 -1.38
N PHE A 62 3.20 2.41 -2.29
CA PHE A 62 4.46 1.70 -2.47
C PHE A 62 5.56 2.55 -3.12
N PRO A 63 5.31 3.47 -4.07
CA PRO A 63 6.30 4.46 -4.49
C PRO A 63 6.88 5.27 -3.33
N ILE A 64 6.05 5.68 -2.36
CA ILE A 64 6.54 6.34 -1.14
C ILE A 64 7.47 5.41 -0.35
N TYR A 65 7.13 4.12 -0.23
CA TYR A 65 7.98 3.16 0.49
C TYR A 65 9.33 3.01 -0.23
N GLY A 66 9.31 2.94 -1.56
CA GLY A 66 10.51 2.91 -2.39
C GLY A 66 11.36 4.16 -2.22
N LEU A 67 10.75 5.34 -2.17
CA LEU A 67 11.43 6.61 -1.97
C LEU A 67 12.10 6.69 -0.60
N LEU A 68 11.38 6.30 0.45
CA LEU A 68 11.91 6.22 1.81
C LEU A 68 13.08 5.22 1.88
N TYR A 69 12.92 4.05 1.27
CA TYR A 69 13.97 3.05 1.22
C TYR A 69 15.19 3.54 0.44
N ASP A 70 15.03 4.12 -0.75
CA ASP A 70 16.12 4.60 -1.60
C ASP A 70 16.91 5.76 -0.95
N LYS A 71 16.22 6.66 -0.23
CA LYS A 71 16.87 7.79 0.46
C LYS A 71 17.37 7.47 1.87
N ALA A 72 17.04 6.31 2.43
CA ALA A 72 17.43 5.95 3.79
C ALA A 72 18.95 5.82 3.96
N PHE A 73 19.47 6.36 5.06
CA PHE A 73 20.83 6.13 5.55
C PHE A 73 21.02 4.68 6.01
N ASN A 74 20.02 4.11 6.70
CA ASN A 74 20.02 2.71 7.14
C ASN A 74 18.83 1.96 6.53
N LYS A 75 19.11 1.18 5.47
CA LYS A 75 18.09 0.46 4.69
C LYS A 75 17.28 -0.51 5.54
N THR A 76 17.94 -1.30 6.38
CA THR A 76 17.31 -2.32 7.23
C THR A 76 16.38 -1.69 8.25
N LYS A 77 16.85 -0.64 8.94
CA LYS A 77 16.02 0.08 9.93
C LYS A 77 14.82 0.75 9.26
N THR A 78 14.99 1.37 8.10
CA THR A 78 13.88 1.99 7.37
C THR A 78 12.88 0.96 6.87
N LEU A 79 13.33 -0.17 6.33
CA LEU A 79 12.44 -1.26 5.91
C LEU A 79 11.62 -1.78 7.10
N LEU A 80 12.28 -2.06 8.24
CA LEU A 80 11.61 -2.51 9.45
C LEU A 80 10.57 -1.49 9.95
N MET A 81 10.90 -0.20 9.90
CA MET A 81 9.96 0.87 10.28
C MET A 81 8.77 0.96 9.33
N ILE A 82 8.99 0.88 8.01
CA ILE A 82 7.91 0.83 7.00
C ILE A 82 7.00 -0.37 7.27
N SER A 83 7.58 -1.55 7.49
CA SER A 83 6.82 -2.78 7.77
C SER A 83 5.99 -2.67 9.04
N ILE A 84 6.56 -2.14 10.14
CA ILE A 84 5.82 -1.95 11.39
C ILE A 84 4.66 -0.98 11.19
N ILE A 85 4.90 0.20 10.60
CA ILE A 85 3.85 1.20 10.36
C ILE A 85 2.75 0.63 9.46
N HIS A 86 3.13 -0.08 8.40
CA HIS A 86 2.19 -0.71 7.48
C HIS A 86 1.29 -1.73 8.20
N LEU A 87 1.88 -2.64 8.98
CA LEU A 87 1.15 -3.66 9.75
C LEU A 87 0.27 -3.04 10.84
N LEU A 88 0.74 -1.98 11.53
CA LEU A 88 -0.05 -1.28 12.53
C LEU A 88 -1.29 -0.62 11.91
N ILE A 89 -1.15 0.05 10.76
CA ILE A 89 -2.29 0.68 10.08
C ILE A 89 -3.24 -0.38 9.53
N ALA A 90 -2.73 -1.45 8.91
CA ALA A 90 -3.55 -2.56 8.44
C ALA A 90 -4.35 -3.20 9.58
N GLY A 91 -3.68 -3.53 10.69
CA GLY A 91 -4.30 -4.10 11.88
C GLY A 91 -5.34 -3.16 12.49
N LEU A 92 -5.05 -1.86 12.56
CA LEU A 92 -6.00 -0.86 13.06
C LEU A 92 -7.27 -0.80 12.19
N ILE A 93 -7.13 -0.74 10.86
CA ILE A 93 -8.28 -0.65 9.96
C ILE A 93 -9.10 -1.94 9.98
N LEU A 94 -8.44 -3.11 9.99
CA LEU A 94 -9.13 -4.39 10.15
C LEU A 94 -9.88 -4.46 11.48
N PHE A 95 -9.25 -4.03 12.57
CA PHE A 95 -9.87 -3.99 13.89
C PHE A 95 -11.07 -3.03 13.94
N LEU A 96 -10.99 -1.86 13.29
CA LEU A 96 -12.10 -0.88 13.26
C LEU A 96 -13.25 -1.32 12.34
N LYS A 97 -12.97 -2.16 11.35
CA LYS A 97 -13.97 -2.68 10.40
C LYS A 97 -14.86 -3.77 11.02
N HIS A 98 -14.33 -4.51 11.99
CA HIS A 98 -14.99 -5.65 12.65
C HIS A 98 -15.52 -5.27 14.03
#